data_AF-A0A2E7BUP0-F1
#
_entry.id   AF-A0A2E7BUP0-F1
#
_cell.length_a   1.000
_cell.length_b   1.000
_cell.length_c   1.000
_cell.angle_alpha   90.00
_cell.angle_beta   90.00
_cell.angle_gamma   90.00
#
_symmetry.space_group_name_H-M   'P 1'
#
loop_
_entity.id
_entity.type
_entity.pdbx_description
1 polymer ?
#
loop_
_entity_poly.entity_id
_entity_poly.type
_entity_poly.pdbx_seq_one_letter_code
_entity_poly.pdbx_strand_id
1 'polypeptide(L)' 'MRGLMGPIRACYNPSAPPVLVELTIETHGGKPSCVEQRPRSHPSARCVATAAARHLTIPDSPAEEACSIRYPIRFE' A
#
# COMPACT_ATOMS: atom_id res chain seq x y z
N MET A 1 9.36 5.30 4.99
CA MET A 1 8.89 4.02 4.38
C MET A 1 10.06 3.31 3.70
N ARG A 2 10.77 2.43 4.41
CA ARG A 2 11.79 1.58 3.77
C ARG A 2 11.14 0.27 3.31
N GLY A 3 11.59 -0.28 2.19
CA GLY A 3 11.23 -1.63 1.75
C GLY A 3 9.93 -1.81 0.95
N LEU A 4 9.02 -0.82 0.93
CA LEU A 4 7.71 -0.98 0.27
C LEU A 4 7.77 -0.89 -1.27
N MET A 5 8.70 -0.11 -1.84
CA MET A 5 8.72 0.19 -3.28
C MET A 5 9.05 -1.03 -4.16
N GLY A 6 9.90 -1.96 -3.69
CA GLY A 6 10.20 -3.19 -4.43
C GLY A 6 8.96 -4.07 -4.62
N PRO A 7 8.27 -4.47 -3.53
CA PRO A 7 7.01 -5.19 -3.58
C PRO A 7 5.91 -4.50 -4.39
N ILE A 8 5.77 -3.16 -4.30
CA ILE A 8 4.79 -2.43 -5.13
C ILE A 8 5.14 -2.50 -6.62
N ARG A 9 6.42 -2.38 -6.99
CA ARG A 9 6.85 -2.50 -8.39
C ARG A 9 6.55 -3.88 -8.98
N ALA A 10 6.58 -4.94 -8.17
CA ALA A 10 6.19 -6.28 -8.63
C ALA A 10 4.71 -6.39 -9.04
N CYS A 11 3.86 -5.43 -8.63
CA CYS A 11 2.45 -5.36 -9.02
C CYS A 11 2.21 -4.67 -10.38
N TYR A 12 3.25 -4.09 -10.98
CA TYR A 12 3.17 -3.42 -12.26
C TYR A 12 3.05 -4.43 -13.40
N ASN A 13 2.12 -4.17 -14.33
CA ASN A 13 1.99 -4.90 -15.58
C ASN A 13 2.01 -3.90 -16.74
N PRO A 14 3.09 -3.86 -17.56
CA PRO A 14 3.22 -2.90 -18.66
C PRO A 14 2.23 -3.14 -19.81
N SER A 15 1.59 -4.31 -19.87
CA SER A 15 0.58 -4.63 -20.88
C SER A 15 -0.85 -4.28 -20.45
N ALA A 16 -1.04 -3.83 -19.21
CA ALA A 16 -2.35 -3.43 -18.70
C ALA A 16 -2.59 -1.92 -18.93
N PRO A 17 -3.85 -1.49 -19.10
CA PRO A 17 -4.17 -0.07 -19.12
C PRO A 17 -3.73 0.63 -17.83
N PRO A 18 -3.37 1.93 -17.89
CA PRO A 18 -3.02 2.69 -16.71
C PRO A 18 -4.15 2.67 -15.67
N VAL A 19 -3.79 2.50 -14.41
CA VAL A 19 -4.74 2.49 -13.29
C VAL A 19 -4.23 3.34 -12.15
N LEU A 20 -5.11 4.18 -11.61
CA LEU A 20 -4.88 4.88 -10.36
C LEU A 20 -5.38 4.01 -9.20
N VAL A 21 -4.45 3.58 -8.35
CA VAL A 21 -4.71 2.83 -7.13
C VAL A 21 -4.62 3.78 -5.95
N GLU A 22 -5.68 3.90 -5.16
CA GLU A 22 -5.65 4.60 -3.88
C GLU A 22 -5.56 3.56 -2.77
N LEU A 23 -4.54 3.66 -1.92
CA LEU A 23 -4.46 2.90 -0.68
C LEU A 23 -4.87 3.76 0.50
N THR A 24 -5.68 3.23 1.41
CA THR A 24 -5.85 3.76 2.77
C THR A 24 -5.24 2.78 3.74
N ILE A 25 -4.29 3.24 4.55
CA ILE A 25 -3.51 2.39 5.45
C ILE A 25 -3.64 2.92 6.86
N GLU A 26 -4.10 2.09 7.77
CA GLU A 26 -4.02 2.33 9.20
C GLU A 26 -2.80 1.62 9.77
N THR A 27 -2.04 2.29 10.63
CA THR A 27 -0.90 1.69 11.34
C THR A 27 -1.03 1.76 12.85
N HIS A 28 -0.42 0.81 13.54
CA HIS A 28 -0.26 0.76 14.99
C HIS A 28 1.17 0.29 15.32
N GLY A 29 1.93 1.08 16.08
CA GLY A 29 3.36 0.82 16.31
C GLY A 29 4.18 0.70 15.02
N GLY A 30 3.86 1.52 14.01
CA GLY A 30 4.55 1.58 12.73
C GLY A 30 4.23 0.41 11.79
N LYS A 31 3.37 -0.52 12.20
CA LYS A 31 2.94 -1.68 11.41
C LYS A 31 1.51 -1.51 10.91
N PRO A 32 1.18 -1.94 9.68
CA PRO A 32 -0.19 -1.91 9.19
C PRO A 32 -1.14 -2.70 10.09
N SER A 33 -2.24 -2.07 10.52
CA SER A 33 -3.37 -2.69 11.20
C SER A 33 -4.57 -2.86 10.26
N CYS A 34 -4.76 -1.94 9.31
CA CYS A 34 -5.76 -2.03 8.25
C CYS A 34 -5.18 -1.53 6.92
N VAL A 35 -5.52 -2.19 5.82
CA VAL A 35 -5.17 -1.74 4.47
C VAL A 35 -6.38 -1.92 3.56
N GLU A 36 -6.87 -0.80 3.03
CA GLU A 36 -7.90 -0.77 2.01
C GLU A 36 -7.34 -0.26 0.68
N GLN A 37 -7.97 -0.67 -0.42
CA GLN A 37 -7.61 -0.23 -1.76
C GLN A 37 -8.83 0.17 -2.60
N ARG A 38 -8.58 1.08 -3.53
CA ARG A 38 -9.49 1.44 -4.64
C ARG A 38 -8.71 1.43 -5.95
N PRO A 39 -9.29 0.92 -7.06
CA PRO A 39 -10.55 0.19 -7.14
C PRO A 39 -10.48 -1.19 -6.48
N ARG A 40 -11.54 -1.61 -5.76
CA ARG A 40 -11.55 -2.85 -4.94
C ARG A 40 -11.38 -4.13 -5.77
N SER A 41 -11.88 -4.14 -7.00
CA SER A 41 -11.88 -5.30 -7.90
C SER A 41 -10.65 -5.38 -8.82
N HIS A 42 -9.75 -4.40 -8.79
CA HIS A 42 -8.63 -4.37 -9.74
C HIS A 42 -7.44 -5.22 -9.23
N PRO A 43 -6.85 -6.09 -10.06
CA PRO A 43 -5.77 -6.98 -9.63
C PRO A 43 -4.54 -6.23 -9.13
N SER A 44 -4.10 -5.17 -9.82
CA SER A 44 -2.98 -4.33 -9.37
C SER A 44 -3.28 -3.66 -8.03
N ALA A 45 -4.51 -3.16 -7.81
CA ALA A 45 -4.89 -2.56 -6.54
C ALA A 45 -4.80 -3.56 -5.38
N ARG A 46 -5.31 -4.78 -5.59
CA ARG A 46 -5.23 -5.87 -4.60
C ARG A 46 -3.78 -6.29 -4.31
N CYS A 47 -2.95 -6.36 -5.35
CA CYS A 47 -1.53 -6.68 -5.19
C CYS A 47 -0.82 -5.64 -4.32
N VAL A 48 -1.01 -4.35 -4.60
CA VAL A 48 -0.38 -3.27 -3.85
C VAL A 48 -0.88 -3.22 -2.41
N ALA A 49 -2.18 -3.40 -2.18
CA ALA A 49 -2.74 -3.50 -0.82
C ALA A 49 -2.05 -4.61 -0.03
N THR A 50 -1.85 -5.77 -0.66
CA THR A 50 -1.15 -6.91 -0.06
C THR A 50 0.32 -6.60 0.23
N ALA A 51 0.99 -5.93 -0.71
CA ALA A 51 2.37 -5.49 -0.54
C ALA A 51 2.51 -4.51 0.63
N ALA A 52 1.61 -3.52 0.74
CA ALA A 52 1.57 -2.57 1.84
C ALA A 52 1.32 -3.28 3.18
N ALA A 53 0.32 -4.16 3.26
CA ALA A 53 0.00 -4.90 4.48
C ALA A 53 1.17 -5.74 5.01
N ARG A 54 2.02 -6.27 4.11
CA ARG A 54 3.13 -7.17 4.48
C ARG A 54 4.48 -6.48 4.67
N HIS A 55 4.73 -5.41 3.94
CA HIS A 55 6.08 -4.83 3.82
C HIS A 55 6.17 -3.38 4.25
N LEU A 56 5.05 -2.69 4.52
CA LEU A 56 5.13 -1.37 5.10
C LEU A 56 5.58 -1.48 6.56
N THR A 57 6.61 -0.72 6.90
CA THR A 57 6.97 -0.44 8.28
C THR A 57 7.44 1.01 8.37
N ILE A 58 6.94 1.72 9.36
CA ILE A 58 7.35 3.07 9.73
C ILE A 58 8.24 2.93 10.97
N PRO A 59 9.56 3.15 10.85
CA PRO A 59 10.45 3.13 12.01
C PRO A 59 10.09 4.23 13.01
N ASP A 60 10.42 4.02 14.29
CA ASP A 60 10.32 5.02 15.36
C ASP A 60 8.89 5.52 15.67
N SER A 61 7.91 4.72 15.29
CA SER A 61 6.49 4.96 15.46
C SER A 61 5.99 4.42 16.82
N PRO A 62 5.36 5.25 17.69
CA PRO A 62 4.89 4.81 19.00
C PRO A 62 3.88 3.67 18.93
N ALA A 63 3.90 2.77 19.92
CA ALA A 63 2.99 1.62 19.95
C ALA A 63 1.50 2.04 19.87
N GLU A 64 1.11 3.07 20.63
CA GLU A 64 -0.27 3.59 20.70
C GLU A 64 -0.65 4.53 19.54
N GLU A 65 0.22 4.69 18.54
CA GLU A 65 -0.14 5.52 17.39
C GLU A 65 -1.27 4.85 16.57
N ALA A 66 -2.17 5.67 16.04
CA ALA A 66 -3.12 5.26 15.00
C ALA A 66 -3.04 6.28 13.87
N CYS A 67 -2.36 5.93 12.78
CA CYS A 67 -2.22 6.83 11.62
C CYS A 67 -3.03 6.31 10.45
N SER A 68 -3.84 7.16 9.82
CA SER A 68 -4.48 6.86 8.52
C SER A 68 -3.73 7.59 7.40
N ILE A 69 -3.12 6.82 6.49
CA ILE A 69 -2.34 7.35 5.37
C ILE A 69 -3.05 6.99 4.07
N ARG A 70 -3.25 7.99 3.21
CA ARG A 70 -3.72 7.77 1.84
C ARG A 70 -2.58 7.91 0.85
N TYR A 71 -2.41 6.93 -0.03
CA TYR A 71 -1.33 6.90 -1.00
C TYR A 71 -1.85 6.58 -2.41
N PRO A 72 -1.90 7.58 -3.32
CA PRO A 72 -2.24 7.35 -4.72
C PRO A 72 -1.02 6.79 -5.48
N ILE A 73 -1.23 5.71 -6.23
CA ILE A 73 -0.23 5.04 -7.05
C ILE A 73 -0.76 4.93 -8.46
N ARG A 74 -0.02 5.47 -9.42
CA ARG A 74 -0.34 5.33 -10.83
C ARG A 74 0.58 4.28 -11.44
N PHE A 75 -0.02 3.27 -12.05
CA PHE A 75 0.69 2.34 -12.93
C PHE A 75 0.51 2.83 -14.37
N GLU A 76 1.60 3.07 -15.08
CA GLU A 76 1.64 3.49 -16.50
C GLU A 76 2.63 2.63 -17.28
#